data_AF-A0A316S8T5-F1
#
_entry.id   AF-A0A316S8T5-F1
#
_cell.length_a   1.000
_cell.length_b   1.000
_cell.length_c   1.000
_cell.angle_alpha   90.00
_cell.angle_beta   90.00
_cell.angle_gamma   90.00
#
_symmetry.space_group_name_H-M   'P 1'
#
loop_
_entity.id
_entity.type
_entity.pdbx_description
1 polymer ?
#
loop_
_entity_poly.entity_id
_entity_poly.type
_entity_poly.pdbx_seq_one_letter_code
_entity_poly.pdbx_strand_id
1 'polypeptide(L)'
;MPRVYKTVRLAYETKKWLNDLIATHEEQLKGIKESLITKYEDLLRENEEFQNYSPTLSITVSSGSILEAAYNYCMNSNLSPSDWSAISEECKKTAKKEIGNLDVGSTTPRFLIGTDILEGLERLQWELKPSNMQRNLQLNFVIKLVVFFYYKHEVLNKR
;
A
#
# COMPACT_ATOMS: atom_id res chain seq x y z
N MET A 1 -17.47 1.52 -6.34
CA MET A 1 -16.58 2.48 -7.00
C MET A 1 -15.73 1.74 -8.03
N PRO A 2 -15.47 2.32 -9.21
CA PRO A 2 -14.66 1.66 -10.23
C PRO A 2 -13.22 1.50 -9.75
N ARG A 3 -12.61 0.34 -10.04
CA ARG A 3 -11.21 0.03 -9.71
C ARG A 3 -10.37 0.04 -10.99
N VAL A 4 -9.11 0.45 -10.86
CA VAL A 4 -8.16 0.55 -11.98
C VAL A 4 -6.84 -0.12 -11.62
N TYR A 5 -6.22 -0.74 -12.62
CA TYR A 5 -4.85 -1.22 -12.50
C TYR A 5 -3.86 -0.10 -12.83
N LYS A 6 -2.97 0.22 -11.90
CA LYS A 6 -1.87 1.16 -12.10
C LYS A 6 -0.53 0.50 -11.80
N THR A 7 0.39 0.56 -12.74
CA THR A 7 1.76 0.06 -12.57
C THR A 7 2.68 1.25 -12.31
N VAL A 8 3.44 1.22 -11.22
CA VAL A 8 4.37 2.30 -10.86
C VAL A 8 5.69 1.71 -10.39
N ARG A 9 6.80 2.21 -10.95
CA ARG A 9 8.14 1.87 -10.48
C ARG A 9 8.47 2.64 -9.20
N LEU A 10 8.71 1.91 -8.13
CA LEU A 10 9.04 2.41 -6.81
C LEU A 10 10.54 2.41 -6.57
N ALA A 11 10.97 3.20 -5.59
CA ALA A 11 12.31 3.08 -5.02
C ALA A 11 12.41 1.81 -4.14
N TYR A 12 13.63 1.30 -3.94
CA TYR A 12 13.87 0.06 -3.20
C TYR A 12 13.34 0.13 -1.77
N GLU A 13 13.60 1.24 -1.08
CA GLU A 13 13.12 1.51 0.27
C GLU A 13 11.59 1.55 0.33
N THR A 14 10.93 2.15 -0.65
CA THR A 14 9.46 2.19 -0.69
C THR A 14 8.89 0.79 -0.87
N LYS A 15 9.52 -0.02 -1.72
CA LYS A 15 9.10 -1.40 -1.93
C LYS A 15 9.31 -2.25 -0.68
N LYS A 16 10.42 -2.03 0.05
CA LYS A 16 10.66 -2.67 1.34
C LYS A 16 9.55 -2.32 2.35
N TRP A 17 9.27 -1.04 2.57
CA TRP A 17 8.22 -0.61 3.51
C TRP A 17 6.85 -1.16 3.13
N LEU A 18 6.55 -1.21 1.83
CA LEU A 18 5.32 -1.81 1.32
C LEU A 18 5.26 -3.32 1.64
N ASN A 19 6.36 -4.05 1.47
CA ASN A 19 6.42 -5.48 1.81
C ASN A 19 6.29 -5.70 3.32
N ASP A 20 6.93 -4.89 4.15
CA ASP A 20 6.82 -4.96 5.62
C ASP A 20 5.37 -4.71 6.08
N LEU A 21 4.68 -3.74 5.46
CA LEU A 21 3.26 -3.48 5.71
C LEU A 21 2.38 -4.66 5.29
N ILE A 22 2.62 -5.23 4.10
CA ILE A 22 1.91 -6.43 3.63
C ILE A 22 2.08 -7.57 4.64
N ALA A 23 3.31 -7.86 5.06
CA ALA A 23 3.59 -8.90 6.03
C ALA A 23 2.91 -8.65 7.38
N THR A 24 2.91 -7.41 7.85
CA THR A 24 2.24 -7.02 9.10
C THR A 24 0.74 -7.29 9.05
N HIS A 25 0.07 -6.91 7.96
CA HIS A 25 -1.36 -7.13 7.78
C HIS A 25 -1.71 -8.59 7.47
N GLU A 26 -0.85 -9.31 6.76
CA GLU A 26 -0.98 -10.77 6.56
C GLU A 26 -0.95 -11.51 7.91
N GLU A 27 -0.05 -11.11 8.82
CA GLU A 27 0.04 -11.71 10.16
C GLU A 27 -1.25 -11.48 10.97
N GLN A 28 -1.80 -10.26 10.91
CA GLN A 28 -3.08 -9.94 11.56
C GLN A 28 -4.24 -10.76 10.99
N LEU A 29 -4.22 -11.08 9.70
CA LEU A 29 -5.24 -11.89 9.06
C LEU A 29 -5.13 -13.38 9.38
N LYS A 30 -3.95 -13.91 9.72
CA LYS A 30 -3.75 -15.36 9.95
C LYS A 30 -4.78 -15.95 10.93
N GLY A 31 -5.09 -15.23 12.02
CA GLY A 31 -6.01 -15.70 13.05
C GLY A 31 -7.46 -15.94 12.58
N ILE A 32 -7.89 -15.30 11.49
CA ILE A 32 -9.25 -15.44 10.94
C ILE A 32 -9.26 -16.06 9.53
N LYS A 33 -8.10 -16.12 8.88
CA LYS A 33 -8.00 -16.51 7.46
C LYS A 33 -8.45 -17.94 7.22
N GLU A 34 -7.99 -18.89 8.04
CA GLU A 34 -8.35 -20.31 7.88
C GLU A 34 -9.84 -20.55 8.08
N SER A 35 -10.45 -19.98 9.13
CA SER A 35 -11.88 -20.15 9.39
C SER A 35 -12.76 -19.54 8.30
N LEU A 36 -12.36 -18.41 7.72
CA LEU A 36 -13.04 -17.82 6.57
C LEU A 36 -12.91 -18.67 5.32
N ILE A 37 -11.70 -19.17 5.00
CA ILE A 37 -11.47 -20.03 3.84
C ILE A 37 -12.35 -21.27 3.94
N THR A 38 -12.30 -22.01 5.05
CA THR A 38 -13.10 -23.22 5.23
C THR A 38 -14.59 -22.93 5.08
N LYS A 39 -15.09 -21.89 5.75
CA LYS A 39 -16.52 -21.52 5.69
C LYS A 39 -16.99 -21.26 4.25
N TYR A 40 -16.23 -20.51 3.46
CA TYR A 40 -16.64 -20.17 2.10
C TYR A 40 -16.39 -21.31 1.10
N GLU A 41 -15.35 -22.12 1.30
CA GLU A 41 -15.15 -23.32 0.49
C GLU A 41 -16.27 -24.35 0.71
N ASP A 42 -16.74 -24.52 1.94
CA ASP A 42 -17.87 -25.42 2.23
C ASP A 42 -19.16 -24.93 1.57
N LEU A 43 -19.45 -23.63 1.61
CA LEU A 43 -20.58 -23.02 0.89
C LEU A 43 -20.50 -23.22 -0.63
N LEU A 44 -19.28 -23.20 -1.18
CA LEU A 44 -19.08 -23.49 -2.60
C LEU A 44 -19.30 -24.98 -2.90
N ARG A 45 -18.85 -25.89 -2.04
CA ARG A 45 -19.08 -27.35 -2.21
C ARG A 45 -20.55 -27.74 -2.17
N GLU A 46 -21.38 -27.00 -1.44
CA GLU A 46 -22.83 -27.25 -1.36
C GLU A 46 -23.57 -26.93 -2.68
N ASN A 47 -22.96 -26.18 -3.60
CA ASN A 47 -23.58 -25.83 -4.88
C ASN A 47 -23.37 -26.96 -5.91
N GLU A 48 -24.46 -27.41 -6.54
CA GLU A 48 -24.44 -28.49 -7.55
C GLU A 48 -23.51 -28.21 -8.73
N GLU A 49 -23.32 -26.94 -9.12
CA GLU A 49 -22.41 -26.54 -10.21
C GLU A 49 -20.93 -26.87 -9.91
N PHE A 50 -20.57 -26.96 -8.63
CA PHE A 50 -19.22 -27.18 -8.15
C PHE A 50 -18.99 -28.61 -7.65
N GLN A 51 -19.90 -29.55 -7.93
CA GLN A 51 -19.70 -30.96 -7.55
C GLN A 51 -18.64 -31.68 -8.41
N ASN A 52 -18.37 -31.18 -9.62
CA ASN A 52 -17.43 -31.80 -10.56
C ASN A 52 -15.98 -31.31 -10.42
N TYR A 53 -15.71 -30.31 -9.56
CA TYR A 53 -14.37 -29.82 -9.27
C TYR A 53 -14.34 -29.11 -7.91
N SER A 54 -13.21 -29.12 -7.21
CA SER A 54 -13.12 -28.49 -5.88
C SER A 54 -12.65 -27.03 -5.98
N PRO A 55 -13.55 -26.04 -5.83
CA PRO A 55 -13.13 -24.64 -5.77
C PRO A 55 -12.30 -24.37 -4.51
N THR A 56 -11.29 -23.52 -4.64
CA THR A 56 -10.41 -23.09 -3.56
C THR A 56 -10.43 -21.58 -3.41
N LEU A 57 -10.29 -21.10 -2.18
CA LEU A 57 -10.30 -19.68 -1.88
C LEU A 57 -8.95 -19.21 -1.35
N SER A 58 -8.45 -18.10 -1.89
CA SER A 58 -7.22 -17.47 -1.41
C SER A 58 -7.50 -16.04 -0.92
N ILE A 59 -7.11 -15.77 0.32
CA ILE A 59 -7.18 -14.43 0.93
C ILE A 59 -5.76 -13.93 1.08
N THR A 60 -5.44 -12.81 0.44
CA THR A 60 -4.10 -12.21 0.46
C THR A 60 -4.18 -10.71 0.63
N VAL A 61 -3.15 -10.12 1.22
CA VAL A 61 -3.00 -8.67 1.29
C VAL A 61 -2.20 -8.20 0.09
N SER A 62 -2.83 -7.41 -0.77
CA SER A 62 -2.19 -6.91 -1.99
C SER A 62 -1.47 -5.59 -1.76
N SER A 63 -0.52 -5.27 -2.65
CA SER A 63 0.07 -3.92 -2.71
C SER A 63 -0.98 -2.82 -2.94
N GLY A 64 -2.05 -3.12 -3.69
CA GLY A 64 -3.17 -2.20 -3.93
C GLY A 64 -3.90 -1.85 -2.64
N SER A 65 -4.33 -2.86 -1.89
CA SER A 65 -5.05 -2.67 -0.62
C SER A 65 -4.22 -1.92 0.43
N ILE A 66 -2.91 -2.17 0.51
CA ILE A 66 -2.03 -1.41 1.42
C ILE A 66 -1.89 0.05 0.97
N LEU A 67 -1.80 0.31 -0.32
CA LEU A 67 -1.74 1.68 -0.83
C LEU A 67 -3.04 2.45 -0.53
N GLU A 68 -4.19 1.80 -0.66
CA GLU A 68 -5.50 2.39 -0.27
C GLU A 68 -5.53 2.70 1.24
N ALA A 69 -5.13 1.74 2.07
CA ALA A 69 -5.06 1.94 3.52
C ALA A 69 -4.13 3.10 3.90
N ALA A 70 -2.95 3.16 3.29
CA ALA A 70 -1.98 4.21 3.53
C ALA A 70 -2.51 5.59 3.10
N TYR A 71 -3.15 5.68 1.94
CA TYR A 71 -3.76 6.93 1.47
C TYR A 71 -4.86 7.40 2.41
N ASN A 72 -5.80 6.52 2.77
CA ASN A 72 -6.90 6.85 3.67
C ASN A 72 -6.39 7.30 5.05
N TYR A 73 -5.36 6.63 5.57
CA TYR A 73 -4.72 7.03 6.81
C TYR A 73 -4.14 8.45 6.72
N CYS A 74 -3.45 8.79 5.63
CA CYS A 74 -2.92 10.14 5.41
C CYS A 74 -4.03 11.19 5.36
N MET A 75 -5.12 10.93 4.63
CA MET A 75 -6.23 11.86 4.50
C MET A 75 -6.95 12.09 5.83
N ASN A 76 -7.11 11.04 6.64
CA ASN A 76 -7.74 11.14 7.96
C ASN A 76 -6.85 11.79 9.02
N SER A 77 -5.54 11.92 8.75
CA SER A 77 -4.57 12.50 9.68
C SER A 77 -4.49 14.03 9.61
N ASN A 78 -5.28 14.69 8.75
CA ASN A 78 -5.35 16.16 8.61
C ASN A 78 -3.97 16.85 8.49
N LEU A 79 -3.07 16.25 7.70
CA LEU A 79 -1.69 16.71 7.55
C LEU A 79 -1.61 18.10 6.89
N SER A 80 -0.87 19.01 7.50
CA SER A 80 -0.54 20.31 6.93
C SER A 80 0.60 20.22 5.91
N PRO A 81 0.79 21.24 5.04
CA PRO A 81 1.93 21.28 4.11
C PRO A 81 3.31 21.18 4.80
N SER A 82 3.43 21.73 6.02
CA SER A 82 4.66 21.60 6.84
C SER A 82 4.89 20.17 7.31
N ASP A 83 3.83 19.41 7.63
CA ASP A 83 3.96 18.01 8.05
C ASP A 83 4.48 17.14 6.91
N TRP A 84 3.99 17.36 5.68
CA TRP A 84 4.51 16.67 4.50
C TRP A 84 5.98 16.95 4.25
N SER A 85 6.44 18.17 4.53
CA SER A 85 7.85 18.54 4.43
C SER A 85 8.68 17.79 5.48
N ALA A 86 8.21 17.74 6.73
CA ALA A 86 8.86 16.98 7.80
C ALA A 86 8.90 15.47 7.50
N ILE A 87 7.79 14.89 7.03
CA ILE A 87 7.70 13.50 6.58
C ILE A 87 8.71 13.24 5.46
N SER A 88 8.86 14.16 4.50
CA SER A 88 9.82 14.02 3.41
C SER A 88 11.27 13.97 3.91
N GLU A 89 11.62 14.83 4.88
CA GLU A 89 12.95 14.83 5.48
C GLU A 89 13.24 13.56 6.29
N GLU A 90 12.29 13.13 7.12
CA GLU A 90 12.38 11.87 7.86
C GLU A 90 12.51 10.68 6.91
N CYS A 91 11.69 10.65 5.86
CA CYS A 91 11.72 9.62 4.84
C CYS A 91 13.12 9.50 4.21
N LYS A 92 13.76 10.63 3.89
CA LYS A 92 15.15 10.66 3.39
C LYS A 92 16.15 10.11 4.42
N LYS A 93 16.01 10.47 5.70
CA LYS A 93 16.88 10.01 6.79
C LYS A 93 16.74 8.50 7.01
N THR A 94 15.51 8.00 7.09
CA THR A 94 15.22 6.56 7.27
C THR A 94 15.65 5.76 6.06
N ALA A 95 15.34 6.23 4.85
CA ALA A 95 15.79 5.59 3.62
C ALA A 95 17.30 5.37 3.63
N LYS A 96 18.10 6.41 3.96
CA LYS A 96 19.57 6.32 4.06
C LYS A 96 20.07 5.28 5.07
N LYS A 97 19.39 5.10 6.20
CA LYS A 97 19.77 4.10 7.21
C LYS A 97 19.50 2.67 6.75
N GLU A 98 18.51 2.48 5.87
CA GLU A 98 18.04 1.17 5.45
C GLU A 98 18.62 0.69 4.11
N ILE A 99 19.52 1.44 3.45
CA ILE A 99 20.05 1.16 2.10
C ILE A 99 20.88 -0.15 1.99
N GLY A 100 21.25 -0.79 3.09
CA GLY A 100 22.06 -2.02 3.05
C GLY A 100 21.36 -3.16 2.31
N ASN A 101 21.95 -3.64 1.19
CA ASN A 101 21.54 -4.77 0.34
C ASN A 101 20.06 -5.20 0.48
N LEU A 102 19.17 -4.37 -0.06
CA LEU A 102 17.74 -4.62 -0.05
C LEU A 102 17.35 -5.55 -1.22
N ASP A 103 17.21 -6.84 -0.96
CA ASP A 103 16.46 -7.73 -1.85
C ASP A 103 14.96 -7.57 -1.59
N VAL A 104 14.27 -6.90 -2.52
CA VAL A 104 12.85 -6.58 -2.43
C VAL A 104 12.06 -7.13 -3.62
N GLY A 105 12.69 -7.96 -4.45
CA GLY A 105 12.16 -8.45 -5.71
C GLY A 105 11.87 -7.32 -6.71
N SER A 106 10.76 -7.41 -7.43
CA SER A 106 10.38 -6.40 -8.43
C SER A 106 9.98 -5.08 -7.78
N THR A 107 10.66 -4.00 -8.18
CA THR A 107 10.34 -2.62 -7.78
C THR A 107 9.16 -2.03 -8.54
N THR A 108 8.49 -2.79 -9.40
CA THR A 108 7.37 -2.32 -10.24
C THR A 108 6.08 -3.07 -9.93
N PRO A 109 5.48 -2.87 -8.73
CA PRO A 109 4.22 -3.50 -8.39
C PRO A 109 3.06 -2.97 -9.25
N ARG A 110 2.07 -3.84 -9.48
CA ARG A 110 0.80 -3.50 -10.11
C ARG A 110 -0.25 -3.33 -9.01
N PHE A 111 -0.77 -2.11 -8.88
CA PHE A 111 -1.77 -1.73 -7.90
C PHE A 111 -3.17 -1.85 -8.50
N LEU A 112 -4.07 -2.60 -7.85
CA LEU A 112 -5.50 -2.57 -8.14
C LEU A 112 -6.18 -1.70 -7.08
N ILE A 113 -6.52 -0.46 -7.43
CA ILE A 113 -7.02 0.54 -6.49
C ILE A 113 -8.29 1.21 -6.99
N GLY A 114 -9.05 1.81 -6.08
CA GLY A 114 -10.15 2.71 -6.40
C GLY A 114 -9.69 3.87 -7.28
N THR A 115 -10.54 4.25 -8.23
CA THR A 115 -10.33 5.41 -9.12
C THR A 115 -10.22 6.71 -8.31
N ASP A 116 -11.04 6.86 -7.27
CA ASP A 116 -11.00 7.94 -6.29
C ASP A 116 -9.65 8.04 -5.56
N ILE A 117 -9.05 6.89 -5.22
CA ILE A 117 -7.73 6.83 -4.59
C ILE A 117 -6.64 7.27 -5.55
N LEU A 118 -6.71 6.83 -6.82
CA LEU A 118 -5.76 7.25 -7.84
C LEU A 118 -5.84 8.76 -8.09
N GLU A 119 -7.04 9.31 -8.24
CA GLU A 119 -7.27 10.75 -8.38
C GLU A 119 -6.77 11.52 -7.17
N GLY A 120 -6.96 10.99 -5.96
CA GLY A 120 -6.43 11.53 -4.72
C GLY A 120 -4.90 11.60 -4.69
N LEU A 121 -4.23 10.54 -5.11
CA LEU A 121 -2.77 10.51 -5.24
C LEU A 121 -2.25 11.46 -6.33
N GLU A 122 -3.00 11.64 -7.42
CA GLU A 122 -2.68 12.59 -8.49
C GLU A 122 -2.86 14.04 -8.05
N ARG A 123 -3.89 14.34 -7.25
CA ARG A 123 -4.07 15.64 -6.61
C ARG A 123 -2.92 16.00 -5.66
N LEU A 124 -2.44 15.04 -4.86
CA LEU A 124 -1.27 15.26 -3.99
C LEU A 124 0.01 15.63 -4.77
N GLN A 125 0.16 15.22 -6.04
CA GLN A 125 1.30 15.65 -6.87
C GLN A 125 1.31 17.16 -7.13
N TRP A 126 0.14 17.78 -7.12
CA TRP A 126 -0.03 19.23 -7.28
C TRP A 126 0.03 19.96 -5.93
N GLU A 127 -0.64 19.45 -4.90
CA GLU A 127 -0.70 20.11 -3.59
C GLU A 127 0.64 20.15 -2.87
N LEU A 128 1.44 19.09 -3.00
CA LEU A 128 2.76 18.99 -2.37
C LEU A 128 3.87 19.63 -3.21
N LYS A 129 3.52 20.18 -4.38
CA LYS A 129 4.48 20.80 -5.30
C LYS A 129 4.97 22.13 -4.72
N PRO A 130 6.29 22.32 -4.53
CA PRO A 130 6.84 23.61 -4.15
C PRO A 130 6.54 24.69 -5.20
N SER A 131 6.23 25.92 -4.76
CA SER A 131 5.86 27.03 -5.64
C SER A 131 6.94 27.42 -6.67
N ASN A 132 8.20 27.07 -6.40
CA ASN A 132 9.34 27.32 -7.27
C ASN A 132 9.55 26.24 -8.37
N MET A 133 8.77 25.15 -8.34
CA MET A 133 8.91 24.05 -9.29
C MET A 133 7.87 24.18 -10.41
N GLN A 134 8.28 24.09 -11.68
CA GLN A 134 7.32 24.13 -12.80
C GLN A 134 6.62 22.79 -13.04
N ARG A 135 7.32 21.66 -12.83
CA ARG A 135 6.78 20.31 -13.03
C ARG A 135 6.16 19.75 -11.75
N ASN A 136 5.15 18.91 -11.90
CA ASN A 136 4.54 18.23 -10.76
C ASN A 136 5.46 17.17 -10.19
N LEU A 137 5.21 16.80 -8.94
CA LEU A 137 5.89 15.68 -8.33
C LEU A 137 5.52 14.40 -9.07
N GLN A 138 6.47 13.48 -9.17
CA GLN A 138 6.21 12.17 -9.75
C GLN A 138 5.32 11.35 -8.82
N LEU A 139 4.40 10.57 -9.39
CA LEU A 139 3.50 9.70 -8.62
C LEU A 139 4.26 8.72 -7.71
N ASN A 140 5.42 8.21 -8.14
CA ASN A 140 6.26 7.33 -7.31
C ASN A 140 6.73 8.00 -6.01
N PHE A 141 6.99 9.31 -6.05
CA PHE A 141 7.42 10.09 -4.90
C PHE A 141 6.26 10.35 -3.94
N VAL A 142 5.08 10.67 -4.46
CA VAL A 142 3.86 10.78 -3.64
C VAL A 142 3.53 9.46 -2.97
N ILE A 143 3.55 8.35 -3.73
CA ILE A 143 3.36 7.00 -3.17
C ILE A 143 4.41 6.72 -2.08
N LYS A 144 5.67 7.10 -2.30
CA LYS A 144 6.73 6.94 -1.30
C LYS A 144 6.40 7.67 0.01
N LEU A 145 5.92 8.90 -0.05
CA LEU A 145 5.55 9.67 1.16
C LEU A 145 4.36 9.04 1.88
N VAL A 146 3.31 8.70 1.14
CA VAL A 146 2.08 8.10 1.68
C VAL A 146 2.38 6.75 2.35
N VAL A 147 3.11 5.87 1.65
CA VAL A 147 3.52 4.57 2.18
C VAL A 147 4.44 4.73 3.39
N PHE A 148 5.40 5.66 3.35
CA PHE A 148 6.30 5.88 4.47
C PHE A 148 5.58 6.39 5.73
N PHE A 149 4.67 7.34 5.59
CA PHE A 149 3.92 7.87 6.73
C PHE A 149 3.10 6.77 7.41
N TYR A 150 2.44 5.94 6.61
CA TYR A 150 1.70 4.79 7.13
C TYR A 150 2.62 3.72 7.74
N TYR A 151 3.75 3.42 7.10
CA TYR A 151 4.78 2.53 7.64
C TYR A 151 5.31 2.99 9.00
N LYS A 152 5.56 4.29 9.16
CA LYS A 152 5.99 4.86 10.44
C LYS A 152 4.97 4.58 11.54
N HIS A 153 3.69 4.78 11.25
CA HIS A 153 2.61 4.50 12.19
C HIS A 153 2.50 3.01 12.54
N GLU A 154 2.47 2.14 11.52
CA GLU A 154 2.18 0.71 11.71
C GLU A 154 3.37 -0.11 12.19
N VAL A 155 4.59 0.26 11.82
CA VAL A 155 5.78 -0.57 12.03
C VAL A 155 6.79 0.09 12.96
N LEU A 156 7.15 1.36 12.71
CA LEU A 156 8.20 2.02 13.50
C LEU A 156 7.73 2.43 14.90
N ASN A 157 6.50 2.94 15.03
CA ASN A 157 5.97 3.41 16.32
C ASN A 157 5.47 2.27 17.22
N LYS A 158 5.33 1.04 16.69
CA LYS A 158 4.89 -0.15 17.45
C LYS A 158 6.07 -1.01 17.95
N ARG A 159 7.32 -0.64 17.64
CA ARG A 159 8.55 -1.28 18.11
C ARG A 159 9.16 -0.45 19.24
#